data_AF-A0A7C1IKT1-F1
#
_entry.id   AF-A0A7C1IKT1-F1
#
_cell.length_a   1.000
_cell.length_b   1.000
_cell.length_c   1.000
_cell.angle_alpha   90.00
_cell.angle_beta   90.00
_cell.angle_gamma   90.00
#
_symmetry.space_group_name_H-M   'P 1'
#
loop_
_entity.id
_entity.type
_entity.pdbx_description
1 polymer ?
#
loop_
_entity_poly.entity_id
_entity_poly.type
_entity_poly.pdbx_seq_one_letter_code
_entity_poly.pdbx_strand_id
1 'polypeptide(L)'
;MTVEWVGRQMTLAGRLGAAALRRLIRCRWPSLPGTRFHCRAKQIIDESCPPYEDHFLCVQVFGRFVVPREHPETDVCVELLDITDGAGRAEQVLSTAPQWQRPDSPVFYYRAHYGAVAGKRIVFSKPITIAKIPLHLLRFARRGRRKIQVLAGMIDREKGQILARADTCMEYVVCGEGYAEIQERREAVLRACVELACAVAADEPFIPCVAEVIGDWIADKTRRFTPRSDLLEPLGRLEASKGTFDTAGACEGILAWGQKADAIEAMDLALQVAALYASPSARQEQLLWELSDGLELSQERFGALCQKRLLTDNCSIERWRLLLGIRRELSPEQLRRLINEEYRKWNARITHADPRIRRQADIILSLIADVRSRQQAVSCS
;
A
#
# COMPACT_ATOMS: atom_id res chain seq x y z
N MET A 1 17.90 -8.28 -4.29
CA MET A 1 17.44 -7.38 -5.38
C MET A 1 16.30 -8.06 -6.12
N THR A 2 15.05 -7.91 -5.67
CA THR A 2 13.81 -8.28 -6.41
C THR A 2 12.57 -8.10 -5.52
N VAL A 3 12.05 -6.87 -5.37
CA VAL A 3 10.70 -6.63 -4.79
C VAL A 3 9.90 -5.58 -5.57
N GLU A 4 10.48 -4.82 -6.51
CA GLU A 4 9.78 -3.70 -7.15
C GLU A 4 8.81 -4.06 -8.32
N TRP A 5 8.76 -5.32 -8.76
CA TRP A 5 8.08 -5.66 -10.03
C TRP A 5 6.58 -6.00 -9.93
N VAL A 6 5.99 -6.14 -8.73
CA VAL A 6 4.57 -6.53 -8.59
C VAL A 6 3.61 -5.33 -8.58
N GLY A 7 4.13 -4.10 -8.39
CA GLY A 7 3.29 -2.92 -8.10
C GLY A 7 2.58 -2.25 -9.29
N ARG A 8 2.80 -2.66 -10.55
CA ARG A 8 2.22 -1.98 -11.74
C ARG A 8 0.97 -2.63 -12.34
N GLN A 9 0.68 -3.90 -12.04
CA GLN A 9 -0.50 -4.59 -12.64
C GLN A 9 -1.73 -4.68 -11.73
N MET A 10 -1.67 -4.17 -10.49
CA MET A 10 -2.79 -4.25 -9.54
C MET A 10 -3.86 -3.15 -9.70
N THR A 11 -3.69 -2.17 -10.59
CA THR A 11 -4.49 -0.92 -10.59
C THR A 11 -5.82 -0.94 -11.35
N LEU A 12 -6.07 -1.89 -12.25
CA LEU A 12 -7.31 -1.92 -13.06
C LEU A 12 -8.27 -3.08 -12.73
N ALA A 13 -7.79 -4.16 -12.13
CA ALA A 13 -8.63 -5.30 -11.76
C ALA A 13 -9.49 -5.08 -10.49
N GLY A 14 -9.24 -4.02 -9.72
CA GLY A 14 -9.76 -3.83 -8.36
C GLY A 14 -11.26 -3.52 -8.24
N ARG A 15 -11.93 -2.94 -9.25
CA ARG A 15 -13.36 -2.57 -9.17
C ARG A 15 -14.30 -3.41 -10.04
N LEU A 16 -13.80 -4.11 -11.06
CA LEU A 16 -14.60 -5.05 -11.86
C LEU A 16 -14.39 -6.53 -11.48
N GLY A 17 -13.35 -6.86 -10.70
CA GLY A 17 -12.87 -8.24 -10.52
C GLY A 17 -13.51 -9.09 -9.42
N ALA A 18 -14.24 -8.54 -8.45
CA ALA A 18 -14.87 -9.35 -7.40
C ALA A 18 -16.38 -9.50 -7.59
N ALA A 19 -17.10 -8.43 -7.94
CA ALA A 19 -18.56 -8.46 -8.09
C ALA A 19 -19.01 -9.14 -9.40
N ALA A 20 -18.28 -8.97 -10.50
CA ALA A 20 -18.57 -9.64 -11.76
C ALA A 20 -18.21 -11.14 -11.70
N LEU A 21 -17.09 -11.51 -11.07
CA LEU A 21 -16.79 -12.91 -10.75
C LEU A 21 -17.78 -13.50 -9.74
N ARG A 22 -18.28 -12.74 -8.76
CA ARG A 22 -19.36 -13.18 -7.86
C ARG A 22 -20.62 -13.55 -8.64
N ARG A 23 -20.98 -12.81 -9.70
CA ARG A 23 -22.13 -13.16 -10.56
C ARG A 23 -21.85 -14.35 -11.47
N LEU A 24 -20.63 -14.50 -11.98
CA LEU A 24 -20.26 -15.67 -12.79
C LEU A 24 -20.10 -16.96 -11.97
N ILE A 25 -19.71 -16.88 -10.70
CA ILE A 25 -19.51 -18.04 -9.82
C ILE A 25 -20.79 -18.42 -9.03
N ARG A 26 -21.71 -17.48 -8.75
CA ARG A 26 -22.99 -17.78 -8.06
C ARG A 26 -24.16 -18.12 -8.95
N CYS A 27 -24.01 -18.14 -10.27
CA CYS A 27 -24.97 -18.89 -11.05
C CYS A 27 -24.85 -20.35 -10.57
N ARG A 28 -25.82 -20.80 -9.76
CA ARG A 28 -26.09 -22.21 -9.52
C ARG A 28 -26.34 -22.82 -10.89
N TRP A 29 -25.29 -23.24 -11.57
CA TRP A 29 -25.44 -23.93 -12.84
C TRP A 29 -26.07 -25.26 -12.50
N PRO A 30 -27.25 -25.58 -13.05
CA PRO A 30 -27.86 -26.86 -12.81
C PRO A 30 -26.85 -27.92 -13.23
N SER A 31 -26.42 -28.75 -12.28
CA SER A 31 -25.71 -29.97 -12.61
C SER A 31 -26.59 -30.72 -13.59
N LEU A 32 -26.09 -30.93 -14.81
CA LEU A 32 -26.82 -31.73 -15.80
C LEU A 32 -27.14 -33.08 -15.14
N PRO A 33 -28.42 -33.50 -15.10
CA PRO A 33 -28.81 -34.75 -14.46
C PRO A 33 -28.03 -35.91 -15.11
N GLY A 34 -27.12 -36.52 -14.35
CA GLY A 34 -26.33 -37.67 -14.78
C GLY A 34 -24.81 -37.46 -14.83
N THR A 35 -24.28 -36.24 -14.83
CA THR A 35 -22.83 -35.99 -14.74
C THR A 35 -22.40 -35.89 -13.27
N ARG A 36 -21.40 -36.69 -12.89
CA ARG A 36 -20.79 -36.67 -11.56
C ARG A 36 -19.31 -36.48 -11.79
N PHE A 37 -18.92 -35.24 -12.07
CA PHE A 37 -17.52 -34.84 -12.17
C PHE A 37 -17.09 -34.36 -10.78
N HIS A 38 -15.96 -34.86 -10.30
CA HIS A 38 -15.47 -34.61 -8.96
C HIS A 38 -14.03 -34.12 -9.01
N CYS A 39 -13.67 -33.30 -8.03
CA CYS A 39 -12.32 -32.81 -7.82
C CYS A 39 -11.85 -33.19 -6.42
N ARG A 40 -10.56 -33.51 -6.30
CA ARG A 40 -9.86 -33.69 -5.04
C ARG A 40 -8.58 -32.87 -5.07
N ALA A 41 -8.31 -32.16 -3.99
CA ALA A 41 -7.09 -31.40 -3.82
C ALA A 41 -6.36 -31.95 -2.58
N LYS A 42 -5.04 -32.07 -2.67
CA LYS A 42 -4.20 -32.46 -1.54
C LYS A 42 -2.85 -31.75 -1.62
N GLN A 43 -2.33 -31.35 -0.47
CA GLN A 43 -0.93 -30.97 -0.35
C GLN A 43 -0.05 -32.23 -0.43
N ILE A 44 1.03 -32.15 -1.18
CA ILE A 44 2.08 -33.17 -1.25
C ILE A 44 3.43 -32.50 -1.00
N ILE A 45 4.38 -33.27 -0.50
CA ILE A 45 5.77 -32.87 -0.32
C ILE A 45 6.59 -33.65 -1.34
N ASP A 46 7.46 -32.97 -2.06
CA ASP A 46 8.42 -33.55 -3.01
C ASP A 46 9.83 -33.29 -2.51
N GLU A 47 10.38 -34.28 -1.80
CA GLU A 47 11.70 -34.22 -1.16
C GLU A 47 12.86 -34.08 -2.16
N SER A 48 12.59 -34.20 -3.47
CA SER A 48 13.60 -33.95 -4.51
C SER A 48 13.82 -32.46 -4.80
N CYS A 49 12.92 -31.57 -4.33
CA CYS A 49 13.05 -30.13 -4.48
C CYS A 49 13.78 -29.50 -3.28
N PRO A 50 14.38 -28.30 -3.45
CA PRO A 50 14.96 -27.56 -2.33
C PRO A 50 13.93 -27.30 -1.21
N PRO A 51 14.37 -27.16 0.05
CA PRO A 51 13.50 -26.74 1.14
C PRO A 51 12.73 -25.47 0.76
N TYR A 52 11.46 -25.36 1.18
CA TYR A 52 10.53 -24.28 0.85
C TYR A 52 9.95 -24.31 -0.58
N GLU A 53 10.51 -25.12 -1.47
CA GLU A 53 9.98 -25.35 -2.82
C GLU A 53 9.36 -26.75 -3.00
N ASP A 54 9.51 -27.59 -1.98
CA ASP A 54 9.05 -28.98 -1.88
C ASP A 54 7.54 -29.14 -1.68
N HIS A 55 6.81 -28.08 -1.36
CA HIS A 55 5.36 -28.14 -1.13
C HIS A 55 4.55 -27.86 -2.40
N PHE A 56 3.72 -28.83 -2.79
CA PHE A 56 2.84 -28.72 -3.96
C PHE A 56 1.38 -28.98 -3.61
N LEU A 57 0.49 -28.25 -4.28
CA LEU A 57 -0.93 -28.55 -4.40
C LEU A 57 -1.16 -29.47 -5.59
N CYS A 58 -1.55 -30.71 -5.31
CA CYS A 58 -1.93 -31.71 -6.31
C CYS A 58 -3.44 -31.70 -6.50
N VAL A 59 -3.89 -31.38 -7.71
CA VAL A 59 -5.31 -31.35 -8.08
C VAL A 59 -5.62 -32.53 -8.98
N GLN A 60 -6.61 -33.32 -8.56
CA GLN A 60 -7.03 -34.54 -9.23
C GLN A 60 -8.51 -34.45 -9.58
N VAL A 61 -8.88 -34.98 -10.75
CA VAL A 61 -10.29 -35.08 -11.18
C VAL A 61 -10.67 -36.52 -11.46
N PHE A 62 -11.95 -36.84 -11.26
CA PHE A 62 -12.51 -38.16 -11.54
C PHE A 62 -14.02 -38.08 -11.78
N GLY A 63 -14.60 -39.18 -12.26
CA GLY A 63 -16.03 -39.29 -12.52
C GLY A 63 -16.38 -39.12 -13.99
N ARG A 64 -17.58 -38.61 -14.30
CA ARG A 64 -18.12 -38.64 -15.66
C ARG A 64 -18.73 -37.31 -16.11
N PHE A 65 -18.51 -36.97 -17.36
CA PHE A 65 -19.10 -35.80 -18.03
C PHE A 65 -19.42 -36.10 -19.50
N VAL A 66 -20.21 -35.23 -20.11
CA VAL A 66 -20.65 -35.37 -21.51
C VAL A 66 -20.08 -34.21 -22.30
N VAL A 67 -19.62 -34.48 -23.52
CA VAL A 67 -19.13 -33.48 -24.46
C VAL A 67 -20.09 -33.33 -25.64
N PRO A 68 -20.21 -32.13 -26.24
CA PRO A 68 -21.20 -31.86 -27.28
C PRO A 68 -20.88 -32.51 -28.63
N ARG A 69 -19.60 -32.80 -28.90
CA ARG A 69 -19.10 -33.42 -30.14
C ARG A 69 -18.08 -34.51 -29.81
N GLU A 70 -17.79 -35.37 -30.77
CA GLU A 70 -16.70 -36.34 -30.65
C GLU A 70 -15.35 -35.67 -30.87
N HIS A 71 -14.32 -36.17 -30.16
CA HIS A 71 -12.94 -35.69 -30.26
C HIS A 71 -12.75 -34.17 -30.10
N PRO A 72 -13.42 -33.48 -29.15
CA PRO A 72 -13.09 -32.09 -28.90
C PRO A 72 -11.71 -32.02 -28.26
N GLU A 73 -10.89 -31.07 -28.73
CA GLU A 73 -9.68 -30.69 -28.04
C GLU A 73 -10.02 -30.02 -26.71
N THR A 74 -9.41 -30.48 -25.62
CA THR A 74 -9.71 -29.99 -24.29
C THR A 74 -8.52 -29.41 -23.56
N ASP A 75 -8.80 -28.41 -22.74
CA ASP A 75 -7.89 -27.88 -21.74
C ASP A 75 -8.43 -28.17 -20.35
N VAL A 76 -7.52 -28.41 -19.41
CA VAL A 76 -7.83 -28.39 -17.97
C VAL A 76 -7.59 -26.99 -17.43
N CYS A 77 -8.41 -26.57 -16.48
CA CYS A 77 -8.16 -25.36 -15.72
C CYS A 77 -8.31 -25.57 -14.21
N VAL A 78 -7.54 -24.80 -13.43
CA VAL A 78 -7.66 -24.72 -11.98
C VAL A 78 -7.66 -23.27 -11.53
N GLU A 79 -8.64 -22.92 -10.70
CA GLU A 79 -8.75 -21.65 -9.99
C GLU A 79 -8.73 -21.90 -8.47
N LEU A 80 -8.22 -20.93 -7.72
CA LEU A 80 -8.12 -20.99 -6.26
C LEU A 80 -8.76 -19.76 -5.63
N LEU A 81 -9.66 -19.98 -4.68
CA LEU A 81 -10.29 -18.93 -3.89
C LEU A 81 -10.07 -19.20 -2.41
N ASP A 82 -9.69 -18.16 -1.67
CA ASP A 82 -9.65 -18.21 -0.22
C ASP A 82 -11.04 -17.90 0.34
N ILE A 83 -11.68 -18.90 0.94
CA ILE A 83 -13.04 -18.82 1.48
C ILE A 83 -13.06 -18.92 3.02
N THR A 84 -11.94 -18.61 3.67
CA THR A 84 -11.78 -18.70 5.13
C THR A 84 -12.85 -17.90 5.87
N ASP A 85 -13.12 -16.68 5.39
CA ASP A 85 -14.11 -15.76 5.98
C ASP A 85 -15.53 -15.95 5.40
N GLY A 86 -15.77 -17.13 4.81
CA GLY A 86 -17.01 -17.52 4.15
C GLY A 86 -17.06 -17.18 2.66
N ALA A 87 -17.87 -17.92 1.90
CA ALA A 87 -17.96 -17.79 0.44
C ALA A 87 -18.47 -16.41 -0.04
N GLY A 88 -19.13 -15.63 0.82
CA GLY A 88 -19.55 -14.26 0.51
C GLY A 88 -18.40 -13.23 0.54
N ARG A 89 -17.29 -13.58 1.19
CA ARG A 89 -16.08 -12.75 1.36
C ARG A 89 -14.86 -13.48 0.80
N ALA A 90 -15.07 -14.26 -0.26
CA ALA A 90 -13.99 -14.99 -0.92
C ALA A 90 -12.95 -14.00 -1.47
N GLU A 91 -11.69 -14.25 -1.15
CA GLU A 91 -10.53 -13.50 -1.63
C GLU A 91 -9.82 -14.33 -2.71
N GLN A 92 -9.15 -13.65 -3.64
CA GLN A 92 -8.44 -14.32 -4.74
C GLN A 92 -7.09 -14.84 -4.25
N VAL A 93 -6.68 -16.02 -4.70
CA VAL A 93 -5.28 -16.42 -4.58
C VAL A 93 -4.51 -15.86 -5.77
N LEU A 94 -3.37 -15.22 -5.52
CA LEU A 94 -2.54 -14.64 -6.58
C LEU A 94 -1.36 -15.58 -6.89
N SER A 95 -0.75 -15.40 -8.06
CA SER A 95 0.47 -16.12 -8.47
C SER A 95 1.62 -15.16 -8.69
N THR A 96 2.84 -15.52 -8.28
CA THR A 96 4.06 -14.81 -8.69
C THR A 96 4.63 -15.29 -10.02
N ALA A 97 4.16 -16.44 -10.51
CA ALA A 97 4.57 -17.02 -11.78
C ALA A 97 3.67 -16.52 -12.92
N PRO A 98 4.18 -15.73 -13.91
CA PRO A 98 3.37 -15.13 -14.97
C PRO A 98 2.57 -16.15 -15.78
N GLN A 99 3.11 -17.36 -15.99
CA GLN A 99 2.43 -18.43 -16.71
C GLN A 99 1.17 -18.98 -16.02
N TRP A 100 0.97 -18.67 -14.73
CA TRP A 100 -0.23 -19.03 -13.96
C TRP A 100 -1.01 -17.82 -13.48
N GLN A 101 -0.83 -16.69 -14.14
CA GLN A 101 -1.66 -15.51 -13.94
C GLN A 101 -2.73 -15.45 -15.02
N ARG A 102 -3.83 -14.73 -14.75
CA ARG A 102 -4.73 -14.35 -15.83
C ARG A 102 -4.05 -13.28 -16.71
N PRO A 103 -4.39 -13.19 -18.02
CA PRO A 103 -3.75 -12.23 -18.92
C PRO A 103 -3.81 -10.77 -18.47
N ASP A 104 -4.84 -10.41 -17.71
CA ASP A 104 -5.17 -9.06 -17.25
C ASP A 104 -4.98 -8.87 -15.73
N SER A 105 -4.52 -9.90 -15.00
CA SER A 105 -4.55 -9.88 -13.55
C SER A 105 -3.61 -10.91 -12.91
N PRO A 106 -2.95 -10.59 -11.78
CA PRO A 106 -2.07 -11.52 -11.08
C PRO A 106 -2.80 -12.68 -10.38
N VAL A 107 -4.14 -12.75 -10.50
CA VAL A 107 -4.96 -13.86 -9.98
C VAL A 107 -4.47 -15.19 -10.53
N PHE A 108 -4.32 -16.17 -9.64
CA PHE A 108 -3.90 -17.50 -10.00
C PHE A 108 -4.91 -18.15 -10.97
N TYR A 109 -4.39 -18.64 -12.10
CA TYR A 109 -5.14 -19.37 -13.09
C TYR A 109 -4.22 -20.36 -13.79
N TYR A 110 -4.40 -21.64 -13.52
CA TYR A 110 -3.70 -22.69 -14.23
C TYR A 110 -4.54 -23.14 -15.42
N ARG A 111 -3.94 -23.19 -16.61
CA ARG A 111 -4.53 -23.78 -17.81
C ARG A 111 -3.48 -24.59 -18.53
N ALA A 112 -3.82 -25.84 -18.86
CA ALA A 112 -2.94 -26.71 -19.61
C ALA A 112 -3.73 -27.51 -20.63
N HIS A 113 -3.08 -27.80 -21.75
CA HIS A 113 -3.64 -28.65 -22.77
C HIS A 113 -3.74 -30.09 -22.26
N TYR A 114 -4.94 -30.66 -22.26
CA TYR A 114 -5.18 -32.03 -21.82
C TYR A 114 -5.20 -33.01 -23.00
N GLY A 115 -5.62 -32.54 -24.18
CA GLY A 115 -5.73 -33.32 -25.42
C GLY A 115 -7.17 -33.58 -25.86
N ALA A 116 -7.31 -34.33 -26.95
CA ALA A 116 -8.60 -34.75 -27.47
C ALA A 116 -9.24 -35.82 -26.57
N VAL A 117 -10.51 -35.64 -26.23
CA VAL A 117 -11.28 -36.65 -25.47
C VAL A 117 -12.11 -37.52 -26.42
N ALA A 118 -11.96 -38.84 -26.32
CA ALA A 118 -12.63 -39.78 -27.21
C ALA A 118 -14.08 -40.06 -26.77
N GLY A 119 -15.03 -39.94 -27.70
CA GLY A 119 -16.45 -40.22 -27.49
C GLY A 119 -17.24 -39.11 -26.77
N LYS A 120 -18.56 -39.21 -26.82
CA LYS A 120 -19.47 -38.20 -26.23
C LYS A 120 -19.58 -38.29 -24.70
N ARG A 121 -19.29 -39.45 -24.11
CA ARG A 121 -19.40 -39.68 -22.66
C ARG A 121 -18.02 -40.08 -22.13
N ILE A 122 -17.40 -39.16 -21.39
CA ILE A 122 -16.07 -39.36 -20.82
C ILE A 122 -16.21 -39.90 -19.40
N VAL A 123 -15.40 -40.91 -19.07
CA VAL A 123 -15.35 -41.53 -17.75
C VAL A 123 -13.91 -41.63 -17.28
N PHE A 124 -13.61 -40.94 -16.17
CA PHE A 124 -12.39 -41.08 -15.41
C PHE A 124 -12.64 -42.02 -14.23
N SER A 125 -12.33 -43.30 -14.43
CA SER A 125 -12.54 -44.35 -13.42
C SER A 125 -11.56 -44.26 -12.25
N LYS A 126 -10.37 -43.69 -12.48
CA LYS A 126 -9.35 -43.41 -11.45
C LYS A 126 -9.09 -41.91 -11.38
N PRO A 127 -8.70 -41.37 -10.21
CA PRO A 127 -8.25 -39.98 -10.10
C PRO A 127 -7.06 -39.70 -11.01
N ILE A 128 -7.20 -38.70 -11.87
CA ILE A 128 -6.14 -38.22 -12.78
C ILE A 128 -5.64 -36.89 -12.24
N THR A 129 -4.33 -36.77 -12.05
CA THR A 129 -3.70 -35.50 -11.67
C THR A 129 -3.68 -34.57 -12.87
N ILE A 130 -4.37 -33.44 -12.76
CA ILE A 130 -4.45 -32.43 -13.82
C ILE A 130 -3.55 -31.23 -13.55
N ALA A 131 -3.11 -31.03 -12.30
CA ALA A 131 -2.20 -29.96 -11.95
C ALA A 131 -1.36 -30.35 -10.72
N LYS A 132 -0.08 -29.96 -10.75
CA LYS A 132 0.85 -29.98 -9.61
C LYS A 132 1.40 -28.56 -9.46
N ILE A 133 0.88 -27.82 -8.48
CA ILE A 133 1.10 -26.37 -8.33
C ILE A 133 2.01 -26.15 -7.10
N PRO A 134 3.24 -25.67 -7.27
CA PRO A 134 4.11 -25.22 -6.18
C PRO A 134 3.43 -24.13 -5.34
N LEU A 135 3.32 -24.39 -4.04
CA LEU A 135 2.65 -23.49 -3.10
C LEU A 135 3.44 -22.20 -2.85
N HIS A 136 4.77 -22.24 -2.99
CA HIS A 136 5.64 -21.07 -2.83
C HIS A 136 5.42 -19.98 -3.91
N LEU A 137 4.78 -20.32 -5.03
CA LEU A 137 4.41 -19.39 -6.09
C LEU A 137 3.05 -18.73 -5.85
N LEU A 138 2.30 -19.16 -4.84
CA LEU A 138 1.00 -18.59 -4.50
C LEU A 138 1.14 -17.47 -3.47
N ARG A 139 0.27 -16.46 -3.55
CA ARG A 139 0.14 -15.41 -2.53
C ARG A 139 -1.31 -15.35 -2.07
N PHE A 140 -1.50 -15.43 -0.75
CA PHE A 140 -2.79 -15.48 -0.10
C PHE A 140 -3.14 -14.12 0.50
N ALA A 141 -4.42 -13.88 0.76
CA ALA A 141 -4.90 -12.60 1.29
C ALA A 141 -4.37 -12.34 2.71
N ARG A 142 -4.33 -13.36 3.56
CA ARG A 142 -3.90 -13.28 4.96
C ARG A 142 -3.05 -14.47 5.35
N ARG A 143 -2.22 -14.31 6.39
CA ARG A 143 -1.48 -15.40 7.04
C ARG A 143 -2.40 -16.33 7.87
N GLY A 144 -1.84 -17.44 8.33
CA GLY A 144 -2.50 -18.40 9.21
C GLY A 144 -3.20 -19.54 8.47
N ARG A 145 -4.09 -20.25 9.18
CA ARG A 145 -4.87 -21.37 8.60
C ARG A 145 -5.95 -20.83 7.67
N ARG A 146 -5.86 -21.16 6.39
CA ARG A 146 -6.77 -20.72 5.33
C ARG A 146 -7.57 -21.89 4.78
N LYS A 147 -8.86 -21.68 4.50
CA LYS A 147 -9.73 -22.61 3.80
C LYS A 147 -9.77 -22.22 2.33
N ILE A 148 -9.16 -23.04 1.47
CA ILE A 148 -9.01 -22.78 0.04
C ILE A 148 -10.01 -23.62 -0.73
N GLN A 149 -10.86 -22.98 -1.52
CA GLN A 149 -11.70 -23.61 -2.51
C GLN A 149 -10.88 -23.79 -3.80
N VAL A 150 -10.79 -25.04 -4.25
CA VAL A 150 -10.14 -25.43 -5.50
C VAL A 150 -11.22 -25.72 -6.51
N LEU A 151 -11.25 -24.94 -7.59
CA LEU A 151 -12.20 -25.06 -8.69
C LEU A 151 -11.47 -25.69 -9.87
N ALA A 152 -11.84 -26.90 -10.26
CA ALA A 152 -11.27 -27.60 -11.42
C ALA A 152 -12.29 -27.67 -12.55
N GLY A 153 -11.85 -27.45 -13.78
CA GLY A 153 -12.70 -27.50 -14.96
C GLY A 153 -12.04 -28.17 -16.16
N MET A 154 -12.88 -28.73 -17.02
CA MET A 154 -12.53 -29.14 -18.38
C MET A 154 -13.16 -28.13 -19.35
N ILE A 155 -12.40 -27.62 -20.30
CA ILE A 155 -12.82 -26.58 -21.25
C ILE A 155 -12.64 -27.11 -22.68
N ASP A 156 -13.64 -26.92 -23.55
CA ASP A 156 -13.48 -27.08 -25.01
C ASP A 156 -12.56 -25.98 -25.51
N ARG A 157 -11.40 -26.36 -26.05
CA ARG A 157 -10.33 -25.41 -26.42
C ARG A 157 -10.75 -24.45 -27.52
N GLU A 158 -11.55 -24.90 -28.48
CA GLU A 158 -12.00 -24.07 -29.61
C GLU A 158 -13.11 -23.11 -29.20
N LYS A 159 -14.10 -23.61 -28.43
CA LYS A 159 -15.27 -22.81 -28.05
C LYS A 159 -15.09 -22.02 -26.75
N GLY A 160 -14.06 -22.34 -25.96
CA GLY A 160 -13.89 -21.82 -24.60
C GLY A 160 -14.99 -22.28 -23.63
N GLN A 161 -15.82 -23.24 -24.01
CA GLN A 161 -16.98 -23.68 -23.23
C GLN A 161 -16.53 -24.63 -22.12
N ILE A 162 -17.02 -24.40 -20.89
CA ILE A 162 -16.81 -25.34 -19.78
C ILE A 162 -17.63 -26.61 -20.05
N LEU A 163 -16.94 -27.74 -20.21
CA LEU A 163 -17.51 -29.07 -20.43
C LEU A 163 -17.88 -29.75 -19.11
N ALA A 164 -17.06 -29.55 -18.09
CA ALA A 164 -17.27 -30.08 -16.75
C ALA A 164 -16.61 -29.17 -15.72
N ARG A 165 -17.19 -29.08 -14.52
CA ARG A 165 -16.64 -28.33 -13.40
C ARG A 165 -16.91 -29.08 -12.10
N ALA A 166 -15.94 -29.06 -11.21
CA ALA A 166 -16.06 -29.54 -9.86
C ALA A 166 -15.28 -28.62 -8.94
N ASP A 167 -15.66 -28.61 -7.68
CA ASP A 167 -14.93 -27.92 -6.65
C ASP A 167 -14.71 -28.79 -5.43
N THR A 168 -13.71 -28.43 -4.65
CA THR A 168 -13.40 -29.06 -3.37
C THR A 168 -12.78 -28.01 -2.46
N CYS A 169 -12.73 -28.30 -1.17
CA CYS A 169 -12.09 -27.43 -0.19
C CYS A 169 -10.91 -28.16 0.44
N MET A 170 -9.85 -27.43 0.71
CA MET A 170 -8.75 -27.90 1.53
C MET A 170 -8.33 -26.82 2.52
N GLU A 171 -7.57 -27.22 3.52
CA GLU A 171 -6.94 -26.30 4.44
C GLU A 171 -5.46 -26.17 4.12
N TYR A 172 -4.93 -24.96 4.28
CA TYR A 172 -3.52 -24.66 4.08
C TYR A 172 -3.07 -23.64 5.10
N VAL A 173 -1.89 -23.83 5.70
CA VAL A 173 -1.32 -22.87 6.66
C VAL A 173 -0.33 -21.98 5.93
N VAL A 174 -0.64 -20.69 5.85
CA VAL A 174 0.20 -19.67 5.25
C VAL A 174 1.08 -19.07 6.34
N CYS A 175 2.40 -19.29 6.25
CA CYS A 175 3.34 -18.79 7.25
C CYS A 175 3.71 -17.32 7.04
N GLY A 176 3.72 -16.85 5.79
CA GLY A 176 4.06 -15.45 5.43
C GLY A 176 2.87 -14.51 5.52
N GLU A 177 3.16 -13.21 5.55
CA GLU A 177 2.11 -12.17 5.51
C GLU A 177 1.35 -12.18 4.20
N GLY A 178 0.03 -12.04 4.31
CA GLY A 178 -0.83 -11.97 3.14
C GLY A 178 -0.87 -10.59 2.50
N TYR A 179 -1.23 -10.54 1.21
CA TYR A 179 -1.25 -9.28 0.47
C TYR A 179 -2.27 -8.27 1.03
N ALA A 180 -3.37 -8.73 1.64
CA ALA A 180 -4.37 -7.86 2.23
C ALA A 180 -3.89 -7.26 3.55
N GLU A 181 -3.13 -8.02 4.36
CA GLU A 181 -2.52 -7.51 5.60
C GLU A 181 -1.48 -6.43 5.31
N ILE A 182 -0.64 -6.65 4.28
CA ILE A 182 0.33 -5.66 3.81
C ILE A 182 -0.39 -4.39 3.35
N GLN A 183 -1.47 -4.53 2.59
CA GLN A 183 -2.28 -3.40 2.14
C GLN A 183 -2.93 -2.65 3.32
N GLU A 184 -3.52 -3.37 4.28
CA GLU A 184 -4.14 -2.78 5.48
C GLU A 184 -3.14 -1.96 6.30
N ARG A 185 -1.92 -2.46 6.49
CA ARG A 185 -0.86 -1.72 7.18
C ARG A 185 -0.44 -0.48 6.40
N ARG A 186 -0.26 -0.60 5.09
CA ARG A 186 0.07 0.56 4.24
C ARG A 186 -1.01 1.63 4.34
N GLU A 187 -2.28 1.24 4.29
CA GLU A 187 -3.40 2.17 4.46
C GLU A 187 -3.44 2.79 5.87
N ALA A 188 -3.12 2.02 6.91
CA ALA A 188 -3.03 2.54 8.28
C ALA A 188 -1.93 3.60 8.41
N VAL A 189 -0.74 3.37 7.83
CA VAL A 189 0.36 4.35 7.79
C VAL A 189 -0.06 5.61 7.03
N LEU A 190 -0.66 5.47 5.84
CA LEU A 190 -1.14 6.63 5.09
C LEU A 190 -2.20 7.43 5.85
N ARG A 191 -3.15 6.76 6.51
CA ARG A 191 -4.15 7.43 7.36
C ARG A 191 -3.47 8.17 8.51
N ALA A 192 -2.49 7.57 9.18
CA ALA A 192 -1.73 8.22 10.23
C ALA A 192 -1.00 9.48 9.72
N CYS A 193 -0.38 9.43 8.53
CA CYS A 193 0.22 10.62 7.91
C CYS A 193 -0.80 11.76 7.71
N VAL A 194 -2.00 11.41 7.22
CA VAL A 194 -3.09 12.37 7.01
C VAL A 194 -3.60 12.94 8.35
N GLU A 195 -3.72 12.10 9.36
CA GLU A 195 -4.09 12.50 10.73
C GLU A 195 -3.09 13.50 11.32
N LEU A 196 -1.78 13.26 11.18
CA LEU A 196 -0.76 14.22 11.62
C LEU A 196 -0.85 15.55 10.87
N ALA A 197 -1.10 15.52 9.57
CA ALA A 197 -1.26 16.73 8.77
C ALA A 197 -2.52 17.52 9.17
N CYS A 198 -3.63 16.82 9.45
CA CYS A 198 -4.86 17.44 9.94
C CYS A 198 -4.67 18.02 11.35
N ALA A 199 -3.92 17.35 12.22
CA ALA A 199 -3.60 17.85 13.56
C ALA A 199 -2.91 19.22 13.52
N VAL A 200 -2.01 19.44 12.56
CA VAL A 200 -1.36 20.75 12.36
C VAL A 200 -2.36 21.83 11.93
N ALA A 201 -3.40 21.49 11.18
CA ALA A 201 -4.44 22.43 10.77
C ALA A 201 -5.56 22.63 11.82
N ALA A 202 -5.65 21.78 12.84
CA ALA A 202 -6.83 21.67 13.70
C ALA A 202 -7.13 22.92 14.53
N ASP A 203 -6.10 23.67 14.91
CA ASP A 203 -6.24 24.89 15.74
C ASP A 203 -6.43 26.17 14.92
N GLU A 204 -6.41 26.08 13.60
CA GLU A 204 -6.57 27.22 12.69
C GLU A 204 -7.91 27.16 11.96
N PRO A 205 -8.43 28.31 11.46
CA PRO A 205 -9.58 28.30 10.57
C PRO A 205 -9.33 27.42 9.35
N PHE A 206 -10.25 26.49 9.06
CA PHE A 206 -10.10 25.59 7.93
C PHE A 206 -10.00 26.36 6.60
N ILE A 207 -8.98 26.04 5.82
CA ILE A 207 -8.75 26.60 4.48
C ILE A 207 -8.95 25.47 3.44
N PRO A 208 -9.78 25.66 2.40
CA PRO A 208 -10.03 24.62 1.38
C PRO A 208 -8.77 24.05 0.71
N CYS A 209 -7.70 24.85 0.58
CA CYS A 209 -6.43 24.38 0.05
C CYS A 209 -5.79 23.24 0.87
N VAL A 210 -6.15 23.08 2.15
CA VAL A 210 -5.71 21.93 2.97
C VAL A 210 -6.26 20.63 2.40
N ALA A 211 -7.54 20.61 2.03
CA ALA A 211 -8.18 19.44 1.42
C ALA A 211 -7.56 19.10 0.06
N GLU A 212 -7.23 20.12 -0.74
CA GLU A 212 -6.55 19.93 -2.03
C GLU A 212 -5.16 19.31 -1.86
N VAL A 213 -4.33 19.86 -0.96
CA VAL A 213 -2.97 19.34 -0.70
C VAL A 213 -3.00 17.89 -0.19
N ILE A 214 -3.89 17.59 0.76
CA ILE A 214 -4.02 16.23 1.30
C ILE A 214 -4.59 15.28 0.25
N GLY A 215 -5.60 15.72 -0.51
CA GLY A 215 -6.24 14.94 -1.57
C GLY A 215 -5.25 14.57 -2.69
N ASP A 216 -4.47 15.53 -3.16
CA ASP A 216 -3.41 15.32 -4.16
C ASP A 216 -2.33 14.36 -3.65
N TRP A 217 -1.93 14.51 -2.39
CA TRP A 217 -0.96 13.61 -1.76
C TRP A 217 -1.48 12.17 -1.70
N ILE A 218 -2.73 11.96 -1.27
CA ILE A 218 -3.35 10.63 -1.24
C ILE A 218 -3.47 10.07 -2.66
N ALA A 219 -3.89 10.87 -3.64
CA ALA A 219 -4.01 10.45 -5.03
C ALA A 219 -2.66 9.97 -5.59
N ASP A 220 -1.56 10.66 -5.30
CA ASP A 220 -0.21 10.24 -5.65
C ASP A 220 0.17 8.91 -4.97
N LYS A 221 0.00 8.81 -3.64
CA LYS A 221 0.39 7.62 -2.86
C LYS A 221 -0.39 6.38 -3.23
N THR A 222 -1.64 6.56 -3.63
CA THR A 222 -2.57 5.49 -4.02
C THR A 222 -2.58 5.24 -5.52
N ARG A 223 -1.79 5.95 -6.34
CA ARG A 223 -1.75 5.76 -7.80
C ARG A 223 -1.53 4.31 -8.24
N ARG A 224 -0.87 3.50 -7.40
CA ARG A 224 -0.53 2.09 -7.66
C ARG A 224 -1.49 1.07 -7.02
N PHE A 225 -2.48 1.49 -6.24
CA PHE A 225 -3.42 0.56 -5.60
C PHE A 225 -4.74 1.25 -5.21
N THR A 226 -5.84 0.49 -5.19
CA THR A 226 -7.12 1.04 -4.73
C THR A 226 -7.26 0.85 -3.22
N PRO A 227 -7.39 1.93 -2.42
CA PRO A 227 -7.63 1.81 -0.99
C PRO A 227 -8.90 1.03 -0.69
N ARG A 228 -8.86 0.17 0.34
CA ARG A 228 -10.02 -0.56 0.88
C ARG A 228 -10.74 0.25 1.97
N SER A 229 -10.03 1.15 2.61
CA SER A 229 -10.51 2.01 3.68
C SER A 229 -10.56 3.48 3.27
N ASP A 230 -11.34 4.27 4.00
CA ASP A 230 -11.40 5.72 3.77
C ASP A 230 -10.17 6.40 4.37
N LEU A 231 -9.28 6.86 3.50
CA LEU A 231 -8.06 7.58 3.88
C LEU A 231 -8.32 9.06 4.13
N LEU A 232 -9.47 9.59 3.67
CA LEU A 232 -9.87 10.99 3.81
C LEU A 232 -10.73 11.22 5.06
N GLU A 233 -11.05 10.18 5.82
CA GLU A 233 -11.82 10.31 7.07
C GLU A 233 -11.25 11.38 8.03
N PRO A 234 -9.93 11.47 8.28
CA PRO A 234 -9.39 12.51 9.18
C PRO A 234 -9.61 13.93 8.64
N LEU A 235 -9.61 14.10 7.31
CA LEU A 235 -9.92 15.38 6.68
C LEU A 235 -11.39 15.76 6.86
N GLY A 236 -12.31 14.79 6.72
CA GLY A 236 -13.73 15.02 7.01
C GLY A 236 -13.98 15.40 8.48
N ARG A 237 -13.20 14.85 9.42
CA ARG A 237 -13.21 15.27 10.84
C ARG A 237 -12.74 16.71 11.01
N LEU A 238 -11.65 17.09 10.34
CA LEU A 238 -11.13 18.46 10.33
C LEU A 238 -12.16 19.47 9.77
N GLU A 239 -12.76 19.17 8.62
CA GLU A 239 -13.76 20.02 7.95
C GLU A 239 -15.00 20.25 8.83
N ALA A 240 -15.43 19.21 9.56
CA ALA A 240 -16.53 19.32 10.49
C ALA A 240 -16.17 20.06 11.80
N SER A 241 -14.90 20.48 11.96
CA SER A 241 -14.33 20.98 13.23
C SER A 241 -14.58 20.02 14.39
N LYS A 242 -14.58 18.71 14.09
CA LYS A 242 -14.90 17.65 15.05
C LYS A 242 -13.65 16.86 15.37
N GLY A 243 -13.19 17.01 16.60
CA GLY A 243 -12.34 16.03 17.25
C GLY A 243 -10.93 16.49 17.50
N THR A 244 -10.31 15.78 18.44
CA THR A 244 -8.89 15.81 18.73
C THR A 244 -8.22 14.73 17.88
N PHE A 245 -7.06 15.03 17.32
CA PHE A 245 -6.25 14.06 16.60
C PHE A 245 -5.27 13.39 17.56
N ASP A 246 -5.18 12.05 17.48
CA ASP A 246 -4.23 11.28 18.28
C ASP A 246 -2.87 11.27 17.60
N THR A 247 -2.09 12.32 17.84
CA THR A 247 -0.77 12.49 17.20
C THR A 247 0.25 11.48 17.70
N ALA A 248 0.19 11.10 18.98
CA ALA A 248 1.07 10.10 19.56
C ALA A 248 0.81 8.72 18.95
N GLY A 249 -0.45 8.27 18.92
CA GLY A 249 -0.84 6.99 18.31
C GLY A 249 -0.55 6.95 16.81
N ALA A 250 -0.72 8.06 16.09
CA ALA A 250 -0.36 8.15 14.68
C ALA A 250 1.17 8.03 14.46
N CYS A 251 1.99 8.71 15.26
CA CYS A 251 3.45 8.57 15.22
C CYS A 251 3.88 7.12 15.51
N GLU A 252 3.35 6.51 16.58
CA GLU A 252 3.62 5.10 16.92
C GLU A 252 3.20 4.16 15.79
N GLY A 253 2.04 4.39 15.17
CA GLY A 253 1.56 3.61 14.03
C GLY A 253 2.49 3.68 12.82
N ILE A 254 3.03 4.87 12.51
CA ILE A 254 4.01 5.05 11.44
C ILE A 254 5.32 4.35 11.76
N LEU A 255 5.82 4.45 13.00
CA LEU A 255 7.07 3.80 13.39
C LEU A 255 6.96 2.27 13.48
N ALA A 256 5.79 1.75 13.90
CA ALA A 256 5.56 0.32 14.05
C ALA A 256 5.38 -0.41 12.71
N TRP A 257 4.71 0.22 11.74
CA TRP A 257 4.29 -0.43 10.50
C TRP A 257 4.87 0.17 9.23
N GLY A 258 5.38 1.40 9.29
CA GLY A 258 5.97 2.12 8.18
C GLY A 258 7.46 1.89 8.01
N GLN A 259 8.00 2.48 6.95
CA GLN A 259 9.42 2.61 6.69
C GLN A 259 9.91 3.99 7.16
N LYS A 260 11.23 4.15 7.31
CA LYS A 260 11.84 5.46 7.61
C LYS A 260 11.43 6.57 6.63
N ALA A 261 11.14 6.20 5.38
CA ALA A 261 10.63 7.14 4.38
C ALA A 261 9.23 7.66 4.74
N ASP A 262 8.37 6.84 5.32
CA ASP A 262 6.99 7.23 5.69
C ASP A 262 6.98 8.29 6.79
N ALA A 263 7.88 8.21 7.78
CA ALA A 263 8.06 9.25 8.80
C ALA A 263 8.45 10.61 8.19
N ILE A 264 9.36 10.59 7.20
CA ILE A 264 9.77 11.80 6.48
C ILE A 264 8.60 12.34 5.66
N GLU A 265 7.84 11.47 5.00
CA GLU A 265 6.68 11.86 4.20
C GLU A 265 5.53 12.42 5.03
N ALA A 266 5.28 11.85 6.23
CA ALA A 266 4.31 12.35 7.18
C ALA A 266 4.65 13.78 7.60
N MET A 267 5.90 14.03 7.99
CA MET A 267 6.38 15.36 8.35
C MET A 267 6.36 16.33 7.16
N ASP A 268 6.77 15.88 5.97
CA ASP A 268 6.75 16.70 4.75
C ASP A 268 5.31 17.09 4.36
N LEU A 269 4.32 16.23 4.57
CA LEU A 269 2.90 16.56 4.40
C LEU A 269 2.40 17.55 5.45
N ALA A 270 2.71 17.32 6.72
CA ALA A 270 2.36 18.22 7.82
C ALA A 270 2.91 19.64 7.61
N LEU A 271 4.15 19.75 7.13
CA LEU A 271 4.78 21.03 6.78
C LEU A 271 4.15 21.69 5.54
N GLN A 272 3.70 20.91 4.56
CA GLN A 272 2.96 21.46 3.41
C GLN A 272 1.64 22.08 3.86
N VAL A 273 0.93 21.44 4.79
CA VAL A 273 -0.29 22.00 5.40
C VAL A 273 0.04 23.24 6.22
N ALA A 274 1.08 23.21 7.06
CA ALA A 274 1.52 24.38 7.83
C ALA A 274 1.86 25.58 6.93
N ALA A 275 2.45 25.33 5.76
CA ALA A 275 2.87 26.37 4.83
C ALA A 275 1.70 27.16 4.22
N LEU A 276 0.48 26.62 4.22
CA LEU A 276 -0.72 27.28 3.70
C LEU A 276 -1.19 28.44 4.59
N TYR A 277 -0.85 28.41 5.88
CA TYR A 277 -1.15 29.49 6.82
C TYR A 277 -0.11 30.61 6.69
N ALA A 278 -0.50 31.87 6.88
CA ALA A 278 0.39 33.03 6.68
C ALA A 278 1.49 33.14 7.75
N SER A 279 1.21 32.73 8.99
CA SER A 279 2.22 32.53 10.05
C SER A 279 1.76 31.37 10.94
N PRO A 280 2.62 30.37 11.20
CA PRO A 280 2.25 29.29 12.10
C PRO A 280 2.10 29.83 13.52
N SER A 281 1.02 29.46 14.21
CA SER A 281 0.83 29.84 15.60
C SER A 281 1.88 29.17 16.51
N ALA A 282 2.11 29.74 17.69
CA ALA A 282 3.04 29.19 18.67
C ALA A 282 2.74 27.73 19.06
N ARG A 283 1.47 27.33 18.94
CA ARG A 283 0.98 25.97 19.18
C ARG A 283 1.29 25.03 18.00
N GLN A 284 1.08 25.48 16.76
CA GLN A 284 1.48 24.72 15.57
C GLN A 284 3.00 24.51 15.51
N GLU A 285 3.80 25.53 15.85
CA GLU A 285 5.25 25.40 15.94
C GLU A 285 5.66 24.31 16.94
N GLN A 286 5.05 24.34 18.14
CA GLN A 286 5.29 23.35 19.19
C GLN A 286 4.89 21.95 18.72
N LEU A 287 3.71 21.82 18.11
CA LEU A 287 3.23 20.55 17.57
C LEU A 287 4.17 19.99 16.50
N LEU A 288 4.68 20.81 15.56
CA LEU A 288 5.63 20.34 14.54
C LEU A 288 6.93 19.79 15.16
N TRP A 289 7.40 20.37 16.26
CA TRP A 289 8.53 19.82 17.02
C TRP A 289 8.19 18.50 17.71
N GLU A 290 7.03 18.42 18.36
CA GLU A 290 6.53 17.19 18.99
C GLU A 290 6.35 16.07 17.96
N LEU A 291 5.84 16.38 16.77
CA LEU A 291 5.76 15.43 15.67
C LEU A 291 7.15 15.01 15.17
N SER A 292 8.11 15.92 15.11
CA SER A 292 9.50 15.58 14.74
C SER A 292 10.11 14.60 15.73
N ASP A 293 9.88 14.82 17.03
CA ASP A 293 10.35 13.93 18.09
C ASP A 293 9.62 12.59 18.08
N GLY A 294 8.29 12.61 17.95
CA GLY A 294 7.46 11.40 17.87
C GLY A 294 7.72 10.55 16.63
N LEU A 295 8.19 11.15 15.53
CA LEU A 295 8.60 10.45 14.30
C LEU A 295 10.11 10.13 14.27
N GLU A 296 10.82 10.37 15.38
CA GLU A 296 12.27 10.13 15.52
C GLU A 296 13.12 10.79 14.42
N LEU A 297 12.72 11.98 13.95
CA LEU A 297 13.47 12.73 12.95
C LEU A 297 14.63 13.49 13.61
N SER A 298 15.83 13.38 13.04
CA SER A 298 16.95 14.19 13.49
C SER A 298 16.68 15.68 13.27
N GLN A 299 17.22 16.53 14.15
CA GLN A 299 17.07 17.98 14.06
C GLN A 299 17.54 18.54 12.70
N GLU A 300 18.64 18.01 12.16
CA GLU A 300 19.14 18.39 10.83
C GLU A 300 18.12 18.02 9.73
N ARG A 301 17.54 16.82 9.80
CA ARG A 301 16.56 16.34 8.82
C ARG A 301 15.27 17.15 8.88
N PHE A 302 14.75 17.41 10.07
CA PHE A 302 13.57 18.25 10.26
C PHE A 302 13.83 19.69 9.80
N GLY A 303 14.97 20.29 10.17
CA GLY A 303 15.37 21.61 9.70
C GLY A 303 15.46 21.69 8.18
N ALA A 304 16.00 20.67 7.51
CA ALA A 304 16.03 20.60 6.05
C ALA A 304 14.63 20.52 5.43
N LEU A 305 13.67 19.81 6.04
CA LEU A 305 12.28 19.76 5.59
C LEU A 305 11.57 21.11 5.79
N CYS A 306 11.74 21.74 6.96
CA CYS A 306 11.24 23.09 7.24
C CYS A 306 11.78 24.08 6.20
N GLN A 307 13.09 24.05 5.93
CA GLN A 307 13.70 24.90 4.92
C GLN A 307 13.12 24.60 3.53
N LYS A 308 12.93 23.34 3.16
CA LYS A 308 12.36 22.97 1.85
C LYS A 308 10.92 23.45 1.66
N ARG A 309 10.09 23.42 2.70
CA ARG A 309 8.64 23.66 2.61
C ARG A 309 8.19 25.05 3.03
N LEU A 310 8.87 25.66 3.99
CA LEU A 310 8.47 26.94 4.58
C LEU A 310 9.23 28.14 3.99
N LEU A 311 10.41 27.94 3.36
CA LEU A 311 11.07 29.01 2.59
C LEU A 311 10.32 29.24 1.28
N THR A 312 9.39 30.18 1.33
CA THR A 312 8.75 30.80 0.17
C THR A 312 9.25 32.23 0.01
N ASP A 313 8.99 32.85 -1.14
CA ASP A 313 9.40 34.23 -1.42
C ASP A 313 8.85 35.26 -0.39
N ASN A 314 7.78 34.90 0.33
CA ASN A 314 7.13 35.74 1.35
C ASN A 314 7.36 35.24 2.79
N CYS A 315 8.52 34.67 3.08
CA CYS A 315 8.81 34.12 4.40
C CYS A 315 8.71 35.19 5.51
N SER A 316 7.81 35.00 6.49
CA SER A 316 7.67 35.92 7.62
C SER A 316 8.80 35.72 8.64
N ILE A 317 9.24 36.82 9.26
CA ILE A 317 10.28 36.82 10.31
C ILE A 317 9.87 35.93 11.49
N GLU A 318 8.58 35.72 11.73
CA GLU A 318 8.04 34.92 12.83
C GLU A 318 8.39 33.42 12.72
N ARG A 319 8.73 32.92 11.52
CA ARG A 319 9.07 31.50 11.27
C ARG A 319 10.53 31.14 11.49
N TRP A 320 11.37 32.10 11.89
CA TRP A 320 12.83 31.95 11.93
C TRP A 320 13.30 30.75 12.77
N ARG A 321 12.59 30.39 13.85
CA ARG A 321 12.93 29.26 14.71
C ARG A 321 12.84 27.92 13.98
N LEU A 322 11.74 27.66 13.27
CA LEU A 322 11.57 26.44 12.48
C LEU A 322 12.61 26.35 11.35
N LEU A 323 12.84 27.47 10.65
CA LEU A 323 13.75 27.53 9.52
C LEU A 323 15.22 27.33 9.90
N LEU A 324 15.62 27.86 11.06
CA LEU A 324 16.96 27.66 11.59
C LEU A 324 17.05 26.40 12.46
N GLY A 325 15.97 25.66 12.66
CA GLY A 325 15.95 24.46 13.50
C GLY A 325 16.24 24.74 14.98
N ILE A 326 15.84 25.89 15.50
CA ILE A 326 16.09 26.33 16.88
C ILE A 326 14.91 25.96 17.77
N ARG A 327 15.17 25.15 18.80
CA ARG A 327 14.20 24.86 19.88
C ARG A 327 14.13 26.02 20.88
N ARG A 328 13.04 26.13 21.64
CA ARG A 328 12.75 27.24 22.56
C ARG A 328 13.71 27.39 23.76
N GLU A 329 14.75 26.55 23.89
CA GLU A 329 15.57 26.41 25.10
C GLU A 329 17.09 26.42 24.86
N LEU A 330 17.59 27.09 23.82
CA LEU A 330 19.04 27.20 23.61
C LEU A 330 19.66 28.30 24.50
N SER A 331 20.83 28.01 25.10
CA SER A 331 21.63 29.05 25.73
C SER A 331 22.06 30.10 24.70
N PRO A 332 22.34 31.36 25.12
CA PRO A 332 22.80 32.41 24.21
C PRO A 332 24.02 31.98 23.37
N GLU A 333 24.95 31.22 23.96
CA GLU A 333 26.14 30.70 23.29
C GLU A 333 25.81 29.62 22.27
N GLN A 334 24.93 28.68 22.62
CA GLN A 334 24.48 27.61 21.72
C GLN A 334 23.75 28.20 20.51
N LEU A 335 22.85 29.15 20.76
CA LEU A 335 22.13 29.87 19.73
C LEU A 335 23.11 30.62 18.80
N ARG A 336 24.12 31.30 19.36
CA ARG A 336 25.15 31.98 18.57
C ARG A 336 25.97 31.02 17.71
N ARG A 337 26.33 29.84 18.23
CA ARG A 337 27.04 28.79 17.46
C ARG A 337 26.20 28.32 16.28
N LEU A 338 24.95 27.94 16.52
CA LEU A 338 24.02 27.46 15.50
C LEU A 338 23.78 28.52 14.41
N ILE A 339 23.51 29.77 14.80
CA ILE A 339 23.35 30.88 13.85
C ILE A 339 24.61 31.06 12.99
N ASN A 340 25.80 30.94 13.57
CA ASN A 340 27.06 31.08 12.82
C ASN A 340 27.30 29.91 11.86
N GLU A 341 26.81 28.72 12.16
CA GLU A 341 26.87 27.54 11.28
C GLU A 341 25.91 27.72 10.09
N GLU A 342 24.65 28.06 10.35
CA GLU A 342 23.69 28.36 9.28
C GLU A 342 24.13 29.57 8.44
N TYR A 343 24.69 30.62 9.05
CA TYR A 343 25.25 31.75 8.31
C TYR A 343 26.34 31.30 7.33
N ARG A 344 27.31 30.48 7.78
CA ARG A 344 28.38 29.97 6.92
C ARG A 344 27.82 29.14 5.75
N LYS A 345 26.86 28.27 6.05
CA LYS A 345 26.17 27.42 5.07
C LYS A 345 25.44 28.22 4.00
N TRP A 346 24.67 29.24 4.40
CA TRP A 346 23.88 30.05 3.47
C TRP A 346 24.70 31.13 2.75
N ASN A 347 25.71 31.71 3.40
CA ASN A 347 26.62 32.65 2.77
C ASN A 347 27.39 32.02 1.59
N ALA A 348 27.74 30.73 1.71
CA ALA A 348 28.35 29.98 0.61
C ALA A 348 27.41 29.79 -0.61
N ARG A 349 26.10 30.05 -0.47
CA ARG A 349 25.09 29.86 -1.52
C ARG A 349 24.66 31.18 -2.21
N ILE A 350 25.13 32.35 -1.76
CA ILE A 350 24.82 33.65 -2.37
C ILE A 350 25.29 33.73 -3.84
N THR A 351 26.38 33.06 -4.16
CA THR A 351 26.96 33.03 -5.52
C THR A 351 26.50 31.83 -6.34
N HIS A 352 25.48 31.08 -5.88
CA HIS A 352 25.00 29.89 -6.58
C HIS A 352 24.42 30.25 -7.97
N ALA A 353 24.62 29.37 -8.96
CA ALA A 353 24.17 29.63 -10.33
C ALA A 353 22.63 29.75 -10.44
N ASP A 354 21.90 28.93 -9.67
CA ASP A 354 20.43 28.97 -9.60
C ASP A 354 19.94 30.23 -8.86
N PRO A 355 19.16 31.13 -9.51
CA PRO A 355 18.60 32.32 -8.88
C PRO A 355 17.63 32.02 -7.73
N ARG A 356 16.98 30.84 -7.70
CA ARG A 356 16.09 30.46 -6.59
C ARG A 356 16.89 30.18 -5.31
N ILE A 357 18.00 29.47 -5.43
CA ILE A 357 18.89 29.17 -4.30
C ILE A 357 19.52 30.45 -3.75
N ARG A 358 19.90 31.39 -4.63
CA ARG A 358 20.40 32.71 -4.20
C ARG A 358 19.36 33.48 -3.39
N ARG A 359 18.13 33.57 -3.88
CA ARG A 359 17.03 34.23 -3.14
C ARG A 359 16.77 33.59 -1.79
N GLN A 360 16.75 32.25 -1.72
CA GLN A 360 16.60 31.55 -0.44
C GLN A 360 17.75 31.87 0.53
N ALA A 361 18.99 31.96 0.03
CA ALA A 361 20.13 32.36 0.83
C ALA A 361 19.97 33.79 1.36
N ASP A 362 19.56 34.74 0.51
CA ASP A 362 19.32 36.13 0.90
C ASP A 362 18.23 36.24 1.99
N ILE A 363 17.14 35.47 1.85
CA ILE A 363 16.07 35.40 2.86
C ILE A 363 16.61 34.90 4.20
N ILE A 364 17.32 33.76 4.21
CA ILE A 364 17.86 33.20 5.47
C ILE A 364 18.91 34.13 6.09
N LEU A 365 19.78 34.75 5.30
CA LEU A 365 20.80 35.66 5.82
C LEU A 365 20.18 36.93 6.42
N SER A 366 19.10 37.44 5.81
CA SER A 366 18.32 38.55 6.36
C SER A 366 17.69 38.16 7.70
N LEU A 367 17.07 36.98 7.78
CA LEU A 367 16.54 36.44 9.04
C LEU A 367 17.62 36.29 10.12
N ILE A 368 18.81 35.81 9.76
CA ILE A 368 19.94 35.69 10.67
C ILE A 368 20.39 37.07 11.20
N ALA A 369 20.43 38.10 10.35
CA ALA A 369 20.78 39.45 10.75
C ALA A 369 19.75 40.03 11.73
N ASP A 370 18.46 39.81 11.49
CA ASP A 370 17.38 40.23 12.38
C ASP A 370 17.46 39.54 13.75
N VAL A 371 17.68 38.23 13.77
CA VAL A 371 17.82 37.46 15.02
C VAL A 371 19.02 37.94 15.83
N ARG A 372 20.16 38.22 15.18
CA ARG A 372 21.35 38.77 15.85
C ARG A 372 21.07 40.15 16.46
N SER A 373 20.35 41.01 15.75
CA SER A 373 19.96 42.34 16.23
C SER A 373 19.07 42.25 17.47
N ARG A 374 18.12 41.30 17.50
CA ARG A 374 17.28 41.02 18.68
C ARG A 374 18.09 40.53 19.88
N GLN A 375 19.08 39.66 19.67
CA GLN A 375 19.94 39.20 20.76
C GLN A 375 20.74 40.35 21.39
N GLN A 376 21.27 41.26 20.57
CA GLN A 376 22.01 42.43 21.06
C GLN A 376 21.13 43.37 21.88
N ALA A 377 19.88 43.57 21.47
CA ALA A 377 18.92 44.39 22.22
C ALA A 377 18.65 43.82 23.62
N VAL A 378 18.51 42.50 23.75
CA VAL A 378 18.26 41.81 25.03
C VAL A 378 19.50 41.79 25.94
N SER A 379 20.72 41.79 25.40
CA SER A 379 21.95 41.87 26.19
C SER A 379 22.26 43.26 26.76
N CYS A 380 21.63 44.31 26.23
CA CYS A 380 21.83 45.70 26.66
C CYS A 380 20.73 46.22 27.61
N SER A 381 19.62 45.48 27.74
CA SER A 381 18.55 45.70 28.70
C SER A 381 18.75 44.87 29.96
#